data_AF-A0AAU3IIP5-F1
#
_entry.id   AF-A0AAU3IIP5-F1
#
_cell.length_a   1.000
_cell.length_b   1.000
_cell.length_c   1.000
_cell.angle_alpha   90.00
_cell.angle_beta   90.00
_cell.angle_gamma   90.00
#
_symmetry.space_group_name_H-M   'P 1'
#
loop_
_entity.id
_entity.type
_entity.pdbx_description
1 polymer ?
#
loop_
_entity_poly.entity_id
_entity_poly.type
_entity_poly.pdbx_seq_one_letter_code
_entity_poly.pdbx_strand_id
1 'polypeptide(L)'
;MFRRTLAVLTLVAAALIAPATAHADTTYRGEGDDVVRIHATKKPGLIRFTHNGESNFIVRTVDPRGKAREYLVNEIGPYKGTVLYNDYGTKGTSALEIKADGSWTATFLPLSKARCWCSVTIRGTGDQILKLSPTRGLRTLHAAHNGESNFIVHAYTRIGSYGDLLFNQIGTYRGKALLPVGTRLVSVHADGAWTLTRR
;
A
#
# COMPACT_ATOMS: atom_id res chain seq x y z
N MET A 1 11.18 67.22 -34.16
CA MET A 1 10.32 66.82 -33.02
C MET A 1 10.43 65.31 -32.83
N PHE A 2 11.25 64.84 -31.89
CA PHE A 2 11.36 63.41 -31.58
C PHE A 2 10.44 63.07 -30.40
N ARG A 3 9.38 62.28 -30.64
CA ARG A 3 8.55 61.70 -29.58
C ARG A 3 9.24 60.44 -29.04
N ARG A 4 9.62 60.47 -27.76
CA ARG A 4 10.06 59.29 -27.01
C ARG A 4 8.82 58.57 -26.45
N THR A 5 8.57 57.35 -26.90
CA THR A 5 7.54 56.47 -26.34
C THR A 5 8.15 55.71 -25.16
N LEU A 6 7.63 55.94 -23.94
CA LEU A 6 7.94 55.12 -22.76
C LEU A 6 7.11 53.84 -22.84
N ALA A 7 7.77 52.68 -22.89
CA ALA A 7 7.12 51.39 -22.67
C ALA A 7 7.10 51.11 -21.17
N VAL A 8 5.91 51.07 -20.56
CA VAL A 8 5.72 50.60 -19.19
C VAL A 8 5.63 49.07 -19.25
N LEU A 9 6.62 48.39 -18.67
CA LEU A 9 6.60 46.93 -18.52
C LEU A 9 5.86 46.61 -17.21
N THR A 10 4.64 46.09 -17.31
CA THR A 10 3.92 45.51 -16.18
C THR A 10 4.50 44.14 -15.86
N LEU A 11 5.15 44.02 -14.70
CA LEU A 11 5.65 42.75 -14.20
C LEU A 11 4.47 41.94 -13.62
N VAL A 12 4.03 40.90 -14.31
CA VAL A 12 3.09 39.93 -13.74
C VAL A 12 3.88 39.00 -12.82
N ALA A 13 3.69 39.14 -11.50
CA ALA A 13 4.24 38.21 -10.53
C ALA A 13 3.50 36.87 -10.65
N ALA A 14 4.16 35.86 -11.22
CA ALA A 14 3.67 34.50 -11.19
C ALA A 14 3.78 33.98 -9.75
N ALA A 15 2.64 33.76 -9.10
CA ALA A 15 2.60 33.06 -7.83
C ALA A 15 3.07 31.61 -8.06
N LEU A 16 4.20 31.24 -7.45
CA LEU A 16 4.67 29.87 -7.39
C LEU A 16 3.70 29.05 -6.55
N ILE A 17 2.77 28.36 -7.21
CA ILE A 17 1.96 27.32 -6.59
C ILE A 17 2.92 26.17 -6.24
N ALA A 18 3.15 25.94 -4.95
CA ALA A 18 3.92 24.78 -4.49
C ALA A 18 3.28 23.48 -5.03
N PRO A 19 4.07 22.51 -5.52
CA PRO A 19 3.51 21.29 -6.09
C PRO A 19 2.71 20.54 -5.02
N ALA A 20 1.43 20.30 -5.30
CA ALA A 20 0.57 19.45 -4.49
C ALA A 20 1.29 18.11 -4.25
N THR A 21 1.35 17.70 -2.99
CA THR A 21 1.94 16.44 -2.53
C THR A 21 1.51 15.27 -3.41
N ALA A 22 2.45 14.73 -4.19
CA ALA A 22 2.20 13.70 -5.17
C ALA A 22 1.44 12.47 -4.60
N HIS A 23 0.30 12.15 -5.21
CA HIS A 23 -0.48 10.89 -5.14
C HIS A 23 -1.20 10.48 -3.85
N ALA A 24 -1.10 11.22 -2.75
CA ALA A 24 -1.93 10.95 -1.59
C ALA A 24 -3.43 11.23 -1.94
N ASP A 25 -4.29 10.25 -1.71
CA ASP A 25 -5.76 10.32 -1.86
C ASP A 25 -6.27 10.40 -3.31
N THR A 26 -5.53 9.87 -4.30
CA THR A 26 -6.03 9.69 -5.68
C THR A 26 -6.70 8.33 -5.86
N THR A 27 -7.89 8.30 -6.48
CA THR A 27 -8.60 7.04 -6.78
C THR A 27 -8.75 6.86 -8.29
N TYR A 28 -8.39 5.67 -8.75
CA TYR A 28 -8.63 5.18 -10.10
C TYR A 28 -9.72 4.10 -10.08
N ARG A 29 -10.41 3.96 -11.20
CA ARG A 29 -11.50 3.00 -11.40
C ARG A 29 -11.41 2.45 -12.81
N GLY A 30 -11.79 1.21 -12.99
CA GLY A 30 -11.89 0.57 -14.29
C GLY A 30 -12.61 -0.76 -14.20
N GLU A 31 -12.62 -1.48 -15.31
CA GLU A 31 -13.24 -2.80 -15.46
C GLU A 31 -12.36 -3.63 -16.38
N GLY A 32 -12.19 -4.91 -16.05
CA GLY A 32 -11.31 -5.79 -16.81
C GLY A 32 -9.82 -5.40 -16.70
N ASP A 33 -9.02 -5.91 -17.62
CA ASP A 33 -7.59 -5.63 -17.75
C ASP A 33 -7.34 -4.13 -18.06
N ASP A 34 -6.36 -3.52 -17.38
CA ASP A 34 -6.00 -2.11 -17.59
C ASP A 34 -4.55 -1.79 -17.16
N VAL A 35 -4.05 -0.63 -17.60
CA VAL A 35 -2.79 -0.04 -17.16
C VAL A 35 -3.01 1.39 -16.66
N VAL A 36 -2.97 1.56 -15.34
CA VAL A 36 -3.14 2.86 -14.67
C VAL A 36 -1.79 3.57 -14.55
N ARG A 37 -1.59 4.65 -15.32
CA ARG A 37 -0.38 5.49 -15.22
C ARG A 37 -0.46 6.46 -14.03
N ILE A 38 0.66 6.63 -13.35
CA ILE A 38 0.86 7.57 -12.23
C ILE A 38 2.15 8.37 -12.43
N HIS A 39 2.37 9.47 -11.69
CA HIS A 39 3.70 10.08 -11.68
C HIS A 39 4.66 9.14 -10.95
N ALA A 40 5.85 9.01 -11.52
CA ALA A 40 6.85 8.09 -11.01
C ALA A 40 7.21 8.41 -9.54
N THR A 41 7.21 7.39 -8.70
CA THR A 41 7.60 7.52 -7.29
C THR A 41 8.41 6.33 -6.83
N LYS A 42 9.40 6.60 -5.98
CA LYS A 42 10.15 5.58 -5.21
C LYS A 42 9.73 5.55 -3.74
N LYS A 43 8.83 6.44 -3.32
CA LYS A 43 8.39 6.51 -1.94
C LYS A 43 7.45 5.32 -1.66
N PRO A 44 7.58 4.65 -0.51
CA PRO A 44 6.62 3.66 -0.07
C PRO A 44 5.27 4.34 0.22
N GLY A 45 4.20 3.62 -0.07
CA GLY A 45 2.84 4.09 0.16
C GLY A 45 1.86 2.93 0.26
N LEU A 46 0.58 3.25 0.40
CA LEU A 46 -0.48 2.26 0.46
C LEU A 46 -1.33 2.35 -0.80
N ILE A 47 -1.88 1.21 -1.21
CA ILE A 47 -2.98 1.20 -2.18
C ILE A 47 -4.11 0.37 -1.59
N ARG A 48 -5.30 0.95 -1.55
CA ARG A 48 -6.53 0.23 -1.19
C ARG A 48 -7.22 -0.17 -2.48
N PHE A 49 -7.46 -1.47 -2.66
CA PHE A 49 -8.16 -1.99 -3.82
C PHE A 49 -9.55 -2.52 -3.47
N THR A 50 -10.43 -2.49 -4.46
CA THR A 50 -11.62 -3.32 -4.52
C THR A 50 -11.69 -4.02 -5.87
N HIS A 51 -12.28 -5.20 -5.91
CA HIS A 51 -12.66 -5.93 -7.13
C HIS A 51 -13.98 -6.65 -6.89
N ASN A 52 -14.86 -6.68 -7.89
CA ASN A 52 -16.16 -7.36 -7.81
C ASN A 52 -16.35 -8.46 -8.88
N GLY A 53 -15.31 -8.84 -9.60
CA GLY A 53 -15.34 -10.00 -10.50
C GLY A 53 -15.23 -11.32 -9.74
N GLU A 54 -15.32 -12.43 -10.47
CA GLU A 54 -15.32 -13.79 -9.93
C GLU A 54 -14.03 -14.56 -10.27
N SER A 55 -13.20 -14.02 -11.16
CA SER A 55 -11.95 -14.61 -11.63
C SER A 55 -10.74 -13.85 -11.11
N ASN A 56 -9.59 -14.04 -11.76
CA ASN A 56 -8.30 -13.47 -11.36
C ASN A 56 -8.37 -11.96 -11.17
N PHE A 57 -7.97 -11.49 -9.98
CA PHE A 57 -7.62 -10.10 -9.71
C PHE A 57 -6.12 -10.01 -9.39
N ILE A 58 -5.33 -9.63 -10.39
CA ILE A 58 -3.88 -9.58 -10.32
C ILE A 58 -3.44 -8.14 -10.55
N VAL A 59 -2.69 -7.58 -9.60
CA VAL A 59 -2.16 -6.22 -9.71
C VAL A 59 -0.65 -6.25 -9.53
N ARG A 60 0.07 -5.65 -10.48
CA ARG A 60 1.53 -5.46 -10.40
C ARG A 60 1.92 -4.00 -10.49
N THR A 61 2.99 -3.61 -9.82
CA THR A 61 3.66 -2.34 -10.14
C THR A 61 4.44 -2.45 -11.45
N VAL A 62 4.49 -1.35 -12.20
CA VAL A 62 5.31 -1.20 -13.40
C VAL A 62 6.29 -0.06 -13.18
N ASP A 63 7.57 -0.32 -13.44
CA ASP A 63 8.65 0.65 -13.26
C ASP A 63 8.74 1.67 -14.42
N PRO A 64 9.52 2.77 -14.26
CA PRO A 64 9.68 3.77 -15.33
C PRO A 64 10.27 3.26 -16.64
N ARG A 65 10.79 2.03 -16.69
CA ARG A 65 11.28 1.37 -17.90
C ARG A 65 10.22 0.45 -18.53
N GLY A 66 8.98 0.47 -18.02
CA GLY A 66 7.86 -0.33 -18.50
C GLY A 66 7.91 -1.80 -18.07
N LYS A 67 8.75 -2.16 -17.07
CA LYS A 67 8.85 -3.55 -16.61
C LYS A 67 7.96 -3.77 -15.40
N ALA A 68 7.16 -4.85 -15.42
CA ALA A 68 6.44 -5.33 -14.25
C ALA A 68 7.43 -5.73 -13.13
N ARG A 69 7.05 -5.41 -11.88
CA ARG A 69 7.88 -5.60 -10.68
C ARG A 69 7.13 -6.34 -9.59
N GLU A 70 6.63 -5.61 -8.61
CA GLU A 70 6.06 -6.14 -7.38
C GLU A 70 4.64 -6.64 -7.65
N TYR A 71 4.30 -7.84 -7.17
CA TYR A 71 2.92 -8.30 -7.09
C TYR A 71 2.29 -7.68 -5.85
N LEU A 72 1.25 -6.89 -6.07
CA LEU A 72 0.50 -6.25 -5.00
C LEU A 72 -0.72 -7.07 -4.59
N VAL A 73 -1.41 -7.67 -5.56
CA VAL A 73 -2.57 -8.54 -5.35
C VAL A 73 -2.49 -9.70 -6.34
N ASN A 74 -2.86 -10.90 -5.90
CA ASN A 74 -2.94 -12.10 -6.74
C ASN A 74 -3.99 -13.04 -6.16
N GLU A 75 -5.26 -12.71 -6.37
CA GLU A 75 -6.41 -13.41 -5.79
C GLU A 75 -7.40 -13.84 -6.87
N ILE A 76 -8.33 -14.71 -6.50
CA ILE A 76 -9.47 -15.11 -7.35
C ILE A 76 -10.75 -14.57 -6.70
N GLY A 77 -11.58 -13.91 -7.50
CA GLY A 77 -12.89 -13.43 -7.10
C GLY A 77 -12.90 -12.04 -6.48
N PRO A 78 -13.89 -11.75 -5.62
CA PRO A 78 -14.05 -10.42 -5.05
C PRO A 78 -12.91 -10.11 -4.08
N TYR A 79 -12.38 -8.89 -4.17
CA TYR A 79 -11.26 -8.45 -3.33
C TYR A 79 -11.58 -7.14 -2.63
N LYS A 80 -11.13 -7.02 -1.37
CA LYS A 80 -11.09 -5.77 -0.64
C LYS A 80 -9.94 -5.78 0.36
N GLY A 81 -8.90 -5.04 0.06
CA GLY A 81 -7.68 -5.03 0.87
C GLY A 81 -6.90 -3.73 0.76
N THR A 82 -5.96 -3.54 1.67
CA THR A 82 -4.98 -2.45 1.61
C THR A 82 -3.59 -3.03 1.70
N VAL A 83 -2.77 -2.75 0.70
CA VAL A 83 -1.42 -3.29 0.54
C VAL A 83 -0.38 -2.18 0.57
N LEU A 84 0.84 -2.56 0.92
CA LEU A 84 2.02 -1.71 0.85
C LEU A 84 2.62 -1.84 -0.55
N TYR A 85 3.09 -0.75 -1.15
CA TYR A 85 3.89 -0.80 -2.38
C TYR A 85 5.20 -0.05 -2.16
N ASN A 86 6.20 -0.36 -3.00
CA ASN A 86 7.53 0.24 -2.89
C ASN A 86 8.18 -0.02 -1.51
N ASP A 87 7.93 -1.18 -0.91
CA ASP A 87 8.32 -1.48 0.46
C ASP A 87 9.84 -1.67 0.64
N TYR A 88 10.49 -2.35 -0.31
CA TYR A 88 11.90 -2.67 -0.31
C TYR A 88 12.44 -2.85 -1.74
N GLY A 89 13.69 -2.44 -1.98
CA GLY A 89 14.40 -2.74 -3.23
C GLY A 89 13.81 -2.12 -4.52
N THR A 90 12.84 -1.22 -4.41
CA THR A 90 12.08 -0.72 -5.57
C THR A 90 12.92 0.03 -6.61
N LYS A 91 12.58 -0.17 -7.88
CA LYS A 91 13.07 0.65 -9.01
C LYS A 91 12.18 1.87 -9.31
N GLY A 92 11.18 2.10 -8.47
CA GLY A 92 10.12 3.08 -8.63
C GLY A 92 8.90 2.49 -9.33
N THR A 93 7.75 3.12 -9.12
CA THR A 93 6.47 2.78 -9.74
C THR A 93 6.01 3.96 -10.58
N SER A 94 5.67 3.72 -11.84
CA SER A 94 5.08 4.69 -12.77
C SER A 94 3.72 4.24 -13.32
N ALA A 95 3.36 2.98 -13.14
CA ALA A 95 2.01 2.50 -13.43
C ALA A 95 1.65 1.28 -12.58
N LEU A 96 0.36 0.93 -12.59
CA LEU A 96 -0.13 -0.38 -12.22
C LEU A 96 -0.52 -1.14 -13.49
N GLU A 97 -0.16 -2.41 -13.59
CA GLU A 97 -0.75 -3.37 -14.53
C GLU A 97 -1.82 -4.15 -13.75
N ILE A 98 -3.05 -4.17 -14.27
CA ILE A 98 -4.20 -4.83 -13.64
C ILE A 98 -4.72 -5.88 -14.62
N LYS A 99 -4.91 -7.10 -14.12
CA LYS A 99 -5.70 -8.14 -14.79
C LYS A 99 -6.92 -8.46 -13.96
N ALA A 100 -8.10 -8.39 -14.56
CA ALA A 100 -9.37 -8.50 -13.88
C ALA A 100 -10.46 -8.97 -14.84
N ASP A 101 -11.53 -9.55 -14.31
CA ASP A 101 -12.76 -9.86 -15.05
C ASP A 101 -13.95 -8.96 -14.64
N GLY A 102 -13.81 -8.19 -13.56
CA GLY A 102 -14.84 -7.28 -13.07
C GLY A 102 -14.35 -5.85 -12.87
N SER A 103 -15.22 -5.02 -12.29
CA SER A 103 -14.92 -3.64 -11.92
C SER A 103 -13.99 -3.59 -10.72
N TRP A 104 -13.08 -2.62 -10.73
CA TRP A 104 -12.11 -2.43 -9.67
C TRP A 104 -11.91 -0.97 -9.32
N THR A 105 -11.37 -0.74 -8.13
CA THR A 105 -10.89 0.58 -7.69
C THR A 105 -9.49 0.47 -7.11
N ALA A 106 -8.67 1.50 -7.30
CA ALA A 106 -7.34 1.62 -6.72
C ALA A 106 -7.17 3.02 -6.11
N THR A 107 -7.22 3.11 -4.78
CA THR A 107 -7.00 4.35 -4.04
C THR A 107 -5.59 4.39 -3.48
N PHE A 108 -4.76 5.30 -3.98
CA PHE A 108 -3.42 5.58 -3.45
C PHE A 108 -3.53 6.40 -2.17
N LEU A 109 -2.84 5.97 -1.11
CA LEU A 109 -2.86 6.62 0.19
C LEU A 109 -1.42 6.77 0.72
N PRO A 110 -1.12 7.84 1.48
CA PRO A 110 0.14 7.94 2.18
C PRO A 110 0.19 6.91 3.33
N LEU A 111 1.40 6.50 3.73
CA LEU A 111 1.59 5.56 4.86
C LEU A 111 0.96 6.04 6.17
N SER A 112 0.81 7.35 6.37
CA SER A 112 0.15 7.92 7.53
C SER A 112 -1.32 7.50 7.67
N LYS A 113 -1.97 7.05 6.58
CA LYS A 113 -3.35 6.53 6.57
C LYS A 113 -3.46 5.03 6.89
N ALA A 114 -2.35 4.33 7.14
CA ALA A 114 -2.39 2.94 7.59
C ALA A 114 -3.30 2.79 8.83
N ARG A 115 -4.01 1.66 8.94
CA ARG A 115 -4.96 1.43 10.03
C ARG A 115 -4.22 1.39 11.36
N CYS A 116 -4.68 2.15 12.36
CA CYS A 116 -4.01 2.08 13.65
C CYS A 116 -4.27 0.75 14.37
N TRP A 117 -3.19 0.07 14.77
CA TRP A 117 -3.19 -0.95 15.79
C TRP A 117 -2.87 -0.32 17.16
N CYS A 118 -3.83 0.46 17.63
CA CYS A 118 -3.72 1.26 18.85
C CYS A 118 -4.08 0.46 20.12
N SER A 119 -4.73 -0.71 19.99
CA SER A 119 -5.14 -1.60 21.08
C SER A 119 -4.24 -2.85 21.18
N VAL A 120 -4.27 -3.54 22.32
CA VAL A 120 -3.52 -4.81 22.51
C VAL A 120 -3.89 -5.85 21.45
N THR A 121 -5.19 -6.01 21.20
CA THR A 121 -5.75 -6.92 20.20
C THR A 121 -6.40 -6.14 19.07
N ILE A 122 -6.20 -6.60 17.82
CA ILE A 122 -6.86 -6.09 16.62
C ILE A 122 -7.43 -7.26 15.80
N ARG A 123 -8.55 -7.01 15.15
CA ARG A 123 -9.23 -7.97 14.26
C ARG A 123 -9.40 -7.36 12.88
N GLY A 124 -9.35 -8.18 11.85
CA GLY A 124 -9.54 -7.77 10.47
C GLY A 124 -9.92 -8.94 9.57
N THR A 125 -10.12 -8.63 8.31
CA THR A 125 -10.36 -9.58 7.22
C THR A 125 -9.60 -9.05 6.02
N GLY A 126 -9.04 -9.95 5.22
CA GLY A 126 -8.31 -9.57 4.02
C GLY A 126 -6.94 -8.96 4.34
N ASP A 127 -6.29 -8.48 3.28
CA ASP A 127 -5.03 -7.74 3.35
C ASP A 127 -5.17 -6.40 4.09
N GLN A 128 -4.26 -6.15 5.03
CA GLN A 128 -4.20 -4.87 5.74
C GLN A 128 -2.78 -4.46 6.11
N ILE A 129 -2.54 -3.15 6.08
CA ILE A 129 -1.36 -2.52 6.65
C ILE A 129 -1.73 -1.81 7.97
N LEU A 130 -1.07 -2.24 9.04
CA LEU A 130 -1.30 -1.79 10.41
C LEU A 130 -0.13 -0.92 10.87
N LYS A 131 -0.42 0.27 11.38
CA LYS A 131 0.57 1.13 12.05
C LYS A 131 0.45 1.05 13.56
N LEU A 132 1.57 1.13 14.26
CA LEU A 132 1.62 1.12 15.71
C LEU A 132 2.76 2.00 16.22
N SER A 133 2.65 2.48 17.46
CA SER A 133 3.80 3.03 18.16
C SER A 133 4.92 1.97 18.21
N PRO A 134 6.19 2.35 17.99
CA PRO A 134 7.30 1.40 17.99
C PRO A 134 7.31 0.53 19.24
N THR A 135 7.36 -0.79 19.05
CA THR A 135 7.41 -1.76 20.15
C THR A 135 8.65 -1.57 21.01
N ARG A 136 8.51 -1.86 22.31
CA ARG A 136 9.60 -1.78 23.29
C ARG A 136 9.63 -3.04 24.14
N GLY A 137 10.83 -3.45 24.52
CA GLY A 137 11.06 -4.65 25.33
C GLY A 137 10.71 -5.94 24.60
N LEU A 138 10.86 -7.07 25.29
CA LEU A 138 10.46 -8.38 24.79
C LEU A 138 8.93 -8.39 24.59
N ARG A 139 8.51 -8.65 23.36
CA ARG A 139 7.09 -8.79 23.00
C ARG A 139 6.91 -10.03 22.15
N THR A 140 5.74 -10.65 22.29
CA THR A 140 5.28 -11.70 21.38
C THR A 140 4.05 -11.24 20.63
N LEU A 141 3.92 -11.74 19.40
CA LEU A 141 2.72 -11.61 18.61
C LEU A 141 2.00 -12.95 18.60
N HIS A 142 0.78 -12.98 19.13
CA HIS A 142 -0.16 -14.08 18.94
C HIS A 142 -1.05 -13.80 17.75
N ALA A 143 -1.24 -14.79 16.88
CA ALA A 143 -2.08 -14.67 15.70
C ALA A 143 -3.07 -15.83 15.59
N ALA A 144 -4.23 -15.52 15.02
CA ALA A 144 -5.21 -16.50 14.57
C ALA A 144 -5.75 -16.07 13.20
N HIS A 145 -6.00 -17.04 12.32
CA HIS A 145 -6.57 -16.84 10.99
C HIS A 145 -7.64 -17.90 10.73
N ASN A 146 -8.73 -17.46 10.10
CA ASN A 146 -9.84 -18.27 9.63
C ASN A 146 -10.08 -17.92 8.16
N GLY A 147 -9.35 -18.60 7.29
CA GLY A 147 -9.40 -18.53 5.83
C GLY A 147 -8.84 -19.83 5.26
N GLU A 148 -8.73 -19.91 3.94
CA GLU A 148 -8.36 -21.12 3.20
C GLU A 148 -7.01 -20.96 2.48
N SER A 149 -6.58 -19.73 2.23
CA SER A 149 -5.37 -19.37 1.49
C SER A 149 -4.25 -18.84 2.41
N ASN A 150 -3.30 -18.12 1.82
CA ASN A 150 -2.12 -17.60 2.51
C ASN A 150 -2.49 -16.71 3.70
N PHE A 151 -1.87 -16.98 4.84
CA PHE A 151 -1.79 -16.09 5.99
C PHE A 151 -0.33 -15.71 6.23
N ILE A 152 0.03 -14.54 5.71
CA ILE A 152 1.40 -14.04 5.76
C ILE A 152 1.42 -12.74 6.57
N VAL A 153 2.32 -12.66 7.54
CA VAL A 153 2.48 -11.47 8.38
C VAL A 153 3.95 -11.07 8.42
N HIS A 154 4.23 -9.83 8.03
CA HIS A 154 5.55 -9.22 8.21
C HIS A 154 5.51 -8.10 9.24
N ALA A 155 6.59 -7.94 10.00
CA ALA A 155 6.84 -6.80 10.86
C ALA A 155 7.95 -5.91 10.31
N TYR A 156 7.76 -4.60 10.36
CA TYR A 156 8.74 -3.63 9.89
C TYR A 156 9.19 -2.74 11.03
N THR A 157 10.49 -2.81 11.35
CA THR A 157 11.16 -1.93 12.31
C THR A 157 11.61 -0.61 11.69
N ARG A 158 11.79 -0.59 10.36
CA ARG A 158 12.12 0.57 9.54
C ARG A 158 11.37 0.52 8.21
N ILE A 159 10.71 1.61 7.83
CA ILE A 159 10.05 1.74 6.52
C ILE A 159 11.10 1.78 5.41
N GLY A 160 10.84 1.12 4.27
CA GLY A 160 11.80 1.03 3.17
C GLY A 160 12.80 -0.14 3.33
N SER A 161 12.63 -0.98 4.34
CA SER A 161 13.44 -2.19 4.58
C SER A 161 12.58 -3.43 4.41
N TYR A 162 13.24 -4.55 4.09
CA TYR A 162 12.59 -5.85 4.07
C TYR A 162 11.96 -6.14 5.44
N GLY A 163 10.71 -6.58 5.45
CA GLY A 163 9.99 -6.91 6.68
C GLY A 163 10.44 -8.26 7.24
N ASP A 164 10.47 -8.37 8.57
CA ASP A 164 10.70 -9.63 9.26
C ASP A 164 9.46 -10.53 9.09
N LEU A 165 9.63 -11.70 8.45
CA LEU A 165 8.55 -12.67 8.26
C LEU A 165 8.21 -13.34 9.60
N LEU A 166 7.01 -13.08 10.12
CA LEU A 166 6.55 -13.63 11.40
C LEU A 166 5.72 -14.90 11.22
N PHE A 167 4.84 -14.90 10.22
CA PHE A 167 4.00 -16.05 9.87
C PHE A 167 3.96 -16.19 8.35
N ASN A 168 4.03 -17.42 7.86
CA ASN A 168 3.76 -17.80 6.47
C ASN A 168 3.05 -19.15 6.49
N GLN A 169 1.73 -19.14 6.43
CA GLN A 169 0.88 -20.31 6.65
C GLN A 169 -0.19 -20.35 5.56
N ILE A 170 -0.84 -21.50 5.41
CA ILE A 170 -1.98 -21.68 4.50
C ILE A 170 -3.17 -22.16 5.32
N GLY A 171 -4.33 -21.56 5.08
CA GLY A 171 -5.59 -21.92 5.72
C GLY A 171 -5.72 -21.42 7.16
N THR A 172 -6.49 -22.14 7.96
CA THR A 172 -6.70 -21.81 9.37
C THR A 172 -5.40 -21.88 10.16
N TYR A 173 -5.16 -20.90 11.03
CA TYR A 173 -3.93 -20.82 11.80
C TYR A 173 -4.16 -20.33 13.22
N ARG A 174 -3.33 -20.81 14.15
CA ARG A 174 -3.19 -20.27 15.51
C ARG A 174 -1.76 -20.49 15.99
N GLY A 175 -1.07 -19.41 16.34
CA GLY A 175 0.29 -19.51 16.84
C GLY A 175 0.83 -18.20 17.40
N LYS A 176 2.13 -18.19 17.71
CA LYS A 176 2.83 -17.01 18.20
C LYS A 176 4.27 -16.95 17.70
N ALA A 177 4.78 -15.74 17.57
CA ALA A 177 6.17 -15.46 17.23
C ALA A 177 6.73 -14.32 18.11
N LEU A 178 8.05 -14.16 18.13
CA LEU A 178 8.64 -12.93 18.66
C LEU A 178 8.20 -11.74 17.79
N LEU A 179 7.88 -10.62 18.43
CA LEU A 179 7.62 -9.36 17.75
C LEU A 179 8.88 -8.49 17.86
N PRO A 180 9.59 -8.22 16.76
CA PRO A 180 10.84 -7.46 16.81
C PRO A 180 10.69 -6.12 17.54
N VAL A 181 11.71 -5.74 18.31
CA VAL A 181 11.76 -4.44 18.99
C VAL A 181 11.82 -3.33 17.95
N GLY A 182 11.05 -2.26 18.17
CA GLY A 182 10.96 -1.14 17.23
C GLY A 182 9.99 -1.36 16.06
N THR A 183 9.25 -2.48 16.04
CA THR A 183 8.19 -2.73 15.06
C THR A 183 7.19 -1.57 15.09
N ARG A 184 6.96 -0.94 13.93
CA ARG A 184 6.10 0.25 13.77
C ARG A 184 5.06 0.12 12.67
N LEU A 185 5.22 -0.89 11.81
CA LEU A 185 4.27 -1.28 10.78
C LEU A 185 4.20 -2.81 10.75
N VAL A 186 3.02 -3.35 10.50
CA VAL A 186 2.78 -4.78 10.26
C VAL A 186 1.96 -4.89 8.98
N SER A 187 2.39 -5.73 8.04
CA SER A 187 1.55 -6.15 6.91
C SER A 187 0.90 -7.48 7.25
N VAL A 188 -0.37 -7.60 6.91
CA VAL A 188 -1.12 -8.85 6.93
C VAL A 188 -1.59 -9.09 5.52
N HIS A 189 -1.25 -10.26 4.97
CA HIS A 189 -1.80 -10.79 3.74
C HIS A 189 -2.63 -12.01 4.10
N ALA A 190 -3.91 -11.98 3.74
CA ALA A 190 -4.93 -12.94 4.18
C ALA A 190 -6.14 -12.91 3.25
N ASP A 191 -6.77 -14.06 3.04
CA ASP A 191 -8.09 -14.18 2.40
C ASP A 191 -9.24 -14.13 3.43
N GLY A 192 -8.95 -14.56 4.66
CA GLY A 192 -9.94 -14.76 5.71
C GLY A 192 -9.92 -13.74 6.83
N ALA A 193 -10.74 -14.02 7.86
CA ALA A 193 -10.75 -13.24 9.10
C ALA A 193 -9.54 -13.59 9.97
N TRP A 194 -8.93 -12.59 10.60
CA TRP A 194 -7.78 -12.79 11.47
C TRP A 194 -7.85 -11.95 12.74
N THR A 195 -7.10 -12.38 13.76
CA THR A 195 -6.87 -11.67 15.01
C THR A 195 -5.39 -11.64 15.32
N LEU A 196 -4.89 -10.47 15.70
CA LEU A 196 -3.53 -10.27 16.18
C LEU A 196 -3.54 -9.69 17.60
N THR A 197 -2.75 -10.25 18.49
CA THR A 197 -2.63 -9.82 19.89
C THR A 197 -1.17 -9.67 20.28
N ARG A 198 -0.77 -8.47 20.70
CA ARG A 198 0.56 -8.20 21.26
C ARG A 198 0.58 -8.59 22.74
N ARG A 199 1.61 -9.29 23.19
CA ARG A 199 1.85 -9.62 24.60
C ARG A 199 3.22 -9.10 25.00
#